data_AF-A0A2N1VE46-F1
#
_entry.id   AF-A0A2N1VE46-F1
#
_cell.length_a   1.000
_cell.length_b   1.000
_cell.length_c   1.000
_cell.angle_alpha   90.00
_cell.angle_beta   90.00
_cell.angle_gamma   90.00
#
_symmetry.space_group_name_H-M   'P 1'
#
loop_
_entity.id
_entity.type
_entity.pdbx_description
1 polymer ?
#
loop_
_entity_poly.entity_id
_entity_poly.type
_entity_poly.pdbx_seq_one_letter_code
_entity_poly.pdbx_strand_id
1 'polypeptide(L)'
;LDKESISGKDKHPARYGTLKSAINNNVVFIYGTKGNSEENAWAFQKARYDAEQFWYQGNGSIQIITDLQFEKESYSNNNFVLYGNAETNSAWNKLLSNSPVQVTRGKVKIGIREFSGKDLACLFVRPLKNSDRYSVGVVSGSGIVGMKLTDRRLYLQPGYPFPDLMLFNSEFTSKGIEGVLSAGYFGLNWSVDKGEFVWK
;
A
#
# COMPACT_ATOMS: atom_id res chain seq x y z
N LEU A 1 -19.02 -0.68 33.45
CA LEU A 1 -18.44 -0.24 32.16
C LEU A 1 -17.40 -1.27 31.80
N ASP A 2 -17.85 -2.36 31.18
CA ASP A 2 -16.96 -3.41 30.71
C ASP A 2 -16.07 -2.81 29.63
N LYS A 3 -14.77 -2.69 29.93
CA LYS A 3 -13.76 -2.44 28.91
C LYS A 3 -13.73 -3.70 28.06
N GLU A 4 -14.51 -3.74 26.98
CA GLU A 4 -14.21 -4.63 25.86
C GLU A 4 -12.73 -4.45 25.54
N SER A 5 -11.94 -5.48 25.81
CA SER A 5 -10.52 -5.47 25.47
C SER A 5 -10.44 -5.31 23.97
N ILE A 6 -9.90 -4.18 23.52
CA ILE A 6 -9.69 -3.94 22.10
C ILE A 6 -8.80 -5.08 21.61
N SER A 7 -9.37 -5.99 20.83
CA SER A 7 -8.65 -7.08 20.20
C SER A 7 -7.52 -6.46 19.40
N GLY A 8 -6.27 -6.91 19.59
CA GLY A 8 -5.12 -6.42 18.82
C GLY A 8 -5.26 -6.60 17.31
N LYS A 9 -6.32 -7.27 16.84
CA LYS A 9 -6.66 -7.44 15.43
C LYS A 9 -7.43 -6.27 14.83
N ASP A 10 -8.15 -5.50 15.64
CA ASP A 10 -8.97 -4.38 15.17
C ASP A 10 -8.15 -3.09 15.09
N LYS A 11 -8.76 -2.01 14.60
CA LYS A 11 -8.16 -0.67 14.60
C LYS A 11 -8.11 -0.14 16.02
N HIS A 12 -6.97 0.43 16.38
CA HIS A 12 -6.73 1.05 17.69
C HIS A 12 -5.70 2.17 17.56
N PRO A 13 -5.48 3.04 18.57
CA PRO A 13 -4.63 4.23 18.42
C PRO A 13 -3.20 3.97 17.93
N ALA A 14 -2.60 2.83 18.29
CA ALA A 14 -1.26 2.45 17.82
C ALA A 14 -1.23 1.92 16.36
N ARG A 15 -2.39 1.53 15.81
CA ARG A 15 -2.55 1.10 14.41
C ARG A 15 -3.98 1.37 13.94
N TYR A 16 -4.28 2.63 13.66
CA TYR A 16 -5.64 3.07 13.32
C TYR A 16 -5.89 3.15 11.80
N GLY A 17 -4.83 3.14 11.00
CA GLY A 17 -4.91 3.32 9.55
C GLY A 17 -4.41 4.68 9.08
N THR A 18 -4.90 5.12 7.93
CA THR A 18 -4.24 5.98 6.94
C THR A 18 -2.98 5.33 6.36
N LEU A 19 -2.65 5.67 5.11
CA LEU A 19 -1.44 5.15 4.47
C LEU A 19 -0.16 5.44 5.28
N LYS A 20 -0.15 6.52 6.08
CA LYS A 20 0.97 6.90 6.95
C LYS A 20 1.24 5.89 8.07
N SER A 21 0.26 5.09 8.48
CA SER A 21 0.51 4.03 9.47
C SER A 21 1.56 3.01 8.99
N ALA A 22 1.74 2.86 7.68
CA ALA A 22 2.76 1.99 7.11
C ALA A 22 4.21 2.51 7.27
N ILE A 23 4.43 3.78 7.58
CA ILE A 23 5.78 4.37 7.65
C ILE A 23 6.22 4.76 9.07
N ASN A 24 5.35 4.58 10.07
CA ASN A 24 5.59 5.06 11.44
C ASN A 24 6.37 4.09 12.36
N ASN A 25 6.75 2.88 11.91
CA ASN A 25 7.46 1.89 12.73
C ASN A 25 8.52 1.11 11.91
N ASN A 26 9.82 1.43 12.08
CA ASN A 26 10.97 0.71 11.50
C ASN A 26 10.70 0.15 10.09
N VAL A 27 10.25 1.02 9.18
CA VAL A 27 9.72 0.59 7.89
C VAL A 27 10.82 0.07 6.97
N VAL A 28 10.53 -1.03 6.28
CA VAL A 28 11.37 -1.60 5.22
C VAL A 28 10.63 -1.52 3.89
N PHE A 29 11.30 -1.04 2.85
CA PHE A 29 10.75 -0.95 1.50
C PHE A 29 11.13 -2.19 0.70
N ILE A 30 10.12 -2.86 0.15
CA ILE A 30 10.28 -4.11 -0.60
C ILE A 30 9.82 -3.87 -2.03
N TYR A 31 10.75 -3.89 -2.99
CA TYR A 31 10.40 -3.78 -4.40
C TYR A 31 10.35 -5.14 -5.08
N GLY A 32 9.39 -5.27 -6.00
CA GLY A 32 9.17 -6.50 -6.75
C GLY A 32 10.22 -6.72 -7.84
N THR A 33 10.59 -7.99 -8.06
CA THR A 33 11.55 -8.39 -9.10
C THR A 33 10.98 -9.40 -10.11
N LYS A 34 9.70 -9.74 -10.00
CA LYS A 34 9.01 -10.75 -10.84
C LYS A 34 8.27 -10.15 -12.03
N GLY A 35 8.27 -8.83 -12.18
CA GLY A 35 7.70 -8.14 -13.33
C GLY A 35 8.59 -8.22 -14.58
N ASN A 36 8.16 -7.53 -15.63
CA ASN A 36 9.02 -7.27 -16.78
C ASN A 36 10.09 -6.20 -16.45
N SER A 37 10.99 -5.93 -17.40
CA SER A 37 12.08 -4.97 -17.18
C SER A 37 11.62 -3.57 -16.79
N GLU A 38 10.52 -3.07 -17.37
CA GLU A 38 9.99 -1.74 -17.07
C GLU A 38 9.36 -1.69 -15.67
N GLU A 39 8.63 -2.72 -15.28
CA GLU A 39 7.97 -2.81 -13.97
C GLU A 39 8.99 -2.97 -12.85
N ASN A 40 10.02 -3.80 -13.06
CA ASN A 40 11.11 -3.98 -12.09
C ASN A 40 11.92 -2.68 -11.94
N ALA A 41 12.20 -1.99 -13.06
CA ALA A 41 12.87 -0.69 -13.03
C ALA A 41 12.05 0.35 -12.27
N TRP A 42 10.75 0.44 -12.55
CA TRP A 42 9.84 1.34 -11.83
C TRP A 42 9.80 1.03 -10.33
N ALA A 43 9.63 -0.24 -9.96
CA ALA A 43 9.49 -0.62 -8.54
C ALA A 43 10.74 -0.23 -7.74
N PHE A 44 11.93 -0.48 -8.28
CA PHE A 44 13.19 -0.06 -7.66
C PHE A 44 13.32 1.47 -7.61
N GLN A 45 13.09 2.16 -8.72
CA GLN A 45 13.23 3.62 -8.80
C GLN A 45 12.26 4.32 -7.85
N LYS A 46 11.02 3.84 -7.76
CA LYS A 46 9.99 4.39 -6.89
C LYS A 46 10.31 4.16 -5.41
N ALA A 47 10.74 2.96 -5.03
CA ALA A 47 11.20 2.67 -3.67
C ALA A 47 12.39 3.56 -3.28
N ARG A 48 13.36 3.75 -4.19
CA ARG A 48 14.51 4.62 -3.96
C ARG A 48 14.11 6.08 -3.79
N TYR A 49 13.29 6.60 -4.71
CA TYR A 49 12.79 7.97 -4.66
C TYR A 49 12.06 8.25 -3.34
N ASP A 50 11.19 7.34 -2.90
CA ASP A 50 10.47 7.47 -1.64
C ASP A 50 11.39 7.50 -0.42
N ALA A 51 12.42 6.64 -0.40
CA ALA A 51 13.40 6.62 0.68
C ALA A 51 14.21 7.92 0.72
N GLU A 52 14.60 8.44 -0.45
CA GLU A 52 15.29 9.74 -0.57
C GLU A 52 14.40 10.90 -0.10
N GLN A 53 13.10 10.89 -0.45
CA GLN A 53 12.14 11.88 0.04
C GLN A 53 11.97 11.82 1.55
N PHE A 54 11.89 10.61 2.13
CA PHE A 54 11.79 10.43 3.58
C PHE A 54 13.06 10.91 4.29
N TRP A 55 14.23 10.63 3.74
CA TRP A 55 15.50 11.12 4.26
C TRP A 55 15.57 12.65 4.24
N TYR A 56 15.23 13.26 3.10
CA TYR A 56 15.28 14.72 2.96
C TYR A 56 14.33 15.45 3.94
N GLN A 57 13.12 14.92 4.16
CA GLN A 57 12.08 15.58 4.94
C GLN A 57 12.14 15.27 6.44
N GLY A 58 12.59 14.07 6.81
CA GLY A 58 12.51 13.54 8.17
C GLY A 58 13.84 13.09 8.77
N ASN A 59 14.95 13.20 8.02
CA ASN A 59 16.27 12.70 8.40
C ASN A 59 16.27 11.20 8.79
N GLY A 60 15.40 10.41 8.15
CA GLY A 60 15.29 8.97 8.37
C GLY A 60 15.94 8.15 7.26
N SER A 61 16.58 7.04 7.63
CA SER A 61 17.14 6.08 6.68
C SER A 61 16.22 4.86 6.57
N ILE A 62 15.75 4.58 5.36
CA ILE A 62 14.88 3.42 5.09
C ILE A 62 15.68 2.33 4.39
N GLN A 63 15.60 1.11 4.92
CA GLN A 63 16.18 -0.06 4.27
C GLN A 63 15.33 -0.42 3.04
N ILE A 64 15.99 -0.58 1.89
CA ILE A 64 15.36 -1.03 0.63
C ILE A 64 15.90 -2.42 0.30
N ILE A 65 15.00 -3.38 0.07
CA ILE A 65 15.33 -4.77 -0.28
C ILE A 65 14.47 -5.26 -1.45
N THR A 66 14.96 -6.30 -2.12
CA THR A 66 14.15 -7.08 -3.07
C THR A 66 13.13 -7.95 -2.35
N ASP A 67 12.04 -8.30 -3.03
CA ASP A 67 11.13 -9.37 -2.63
C ASP A 67 11.84 -10.72 -2.37
N LEU A 68 12.88 -11.05 -3.14
CA LEU A 68 13.69 -12.25 -2.94
C LEU A 68 14.56 -12.21 -1.67
N GLN A 69 15.09 -11.05 -1.28
CA GLN A 69 15.81 -10.89 -0.01
C GLN A 69 14.85 -11.02 1.16
N PHE A 70 13.67 -10.40 1.05
CA PHE A 70 12.61 -10.55 2.05
C PHE A 70 12.24 -12.02 2.30
N GLU A 71 12.29 -12.86 1.27
CA GLU A 71 11.99 -14.28 1.43
C GLU A 71 13.03 -15.09 2.20
N LYS A 72 14.29 -14.65 2.20
CA LYS A 72 15.43 -15.36 2.80
C LYS A 72 15.74 -14.89 4.21
N GLU A 73 15.28 -13.70 4.57
CA GLU A 73 15.59 -13.04 5.83
C GLU A 73 14.39 -13.09 6.79
N SER A 74 14.69 -13.04 8.09
CA SER A 74 13.67 -13.00 9.14
C SER A 74 13.47 -11.56 9.58
N TYR A 75 12.35 -10.97 9.19
CA TYR A 75 11.93 -9.66 9.68
C TYR A 75 10.97 -9.83 10.84
N SER A 76 11.21 -9.07 11.91
CA SER A 76 10.31 -8.98 13.05
C SER A 76 10.25 -7.52 13.48
N ASN A 77 9.09 -7.08 13.92
CA ASN A 77 8.93 -5.74 14.46
C ASN A 77 9.14 -4.59 13.45
N ASN A 78 8.77 -4.82 12.18
CA ASN A 78 8.85 -3.84 11.11
C ASN A 78 7.48 -3.59 10.49
N ASN A 79 7.25 -2.36 10.06
CA ASN A 79 6.33 -2.12 8.96
C ASN A 79 6.98 -2.47 7.61
N PHE A 80 6.15 -2.72 6.62
CA PHE A 80 6.62 -2.93 5.24
C PHE A 80 5.88 -2.01 4.28
N VAL A 81 6.56 -1.56 3.23
CA VAL A 81 5.90 -0.97 2.06
C VAL A 81 6.27 -1.79 0.83
N LEU A 82 5.24 -2.28 0.13
CA LEU A 82 5.41 -3.03 -1.11
C LEU A 82 5.33 -2.12 -2.31
N TYR A 83 6.30 -2.24 -3.21
CA TYR A 83 6.30 -1.63 -4.53
C TYR A 83 6.09 -2.71 -5.58
N GLY A 84 4.97 -2.64 -6.30
CA GLY A 84 4.53 -3.67 -7.24
C GLY A 84 3.13 -4.20 -6.93
N ASN A 85 2.78 -5.33 -7.53
CA ASN A 85 1.49 -5.98 -7.36
C ASN A 85 1.66 -7.48 -7.08
N ALA A 86 0.56 -8.24 -6.93
CA ALA A 86 0.60 -9.65 -6.56
C ALA A 86 1.37 -10.55 -7.54
N GLU A 87 1.53 -10.11 -8.80
CA GLU A 87 2.29 -10.84 -9.82
C GLU A 87 3.73 -10.36 -9.94
N THR A 88 4.02 -9.10 -9.59
CA THR A 88 5.36 -8.50 -9.78
C THR A 88 6.22 -8.48 -8.51
N ASN A 89 5.62 -8.65 -7.33
CA ASN A 89 6.31 -8.63 -6.04
C ASN A 89 5.96 -9.89 -5.24
N SER A 90 6.91 -10.83 -5.10
CA SER A 90 6.65 -12.13 -4.47
C SER A 90 6.37 -12.05 -2.97
N ALA A 91 6.78 -10.97 -2.29
CA ALA A 91 6.46 -10.72 -0.88
C ALA A 91 4.95 -10.50 -0.65
N TRP A 92 4.20 -10.14 -1.70
CA TRP A 92 2.75 -9.95 -1.65
C TRP A 92 2.03 -11.19 -1.09
N ASN A 93 2.39 -12.38 -1.55
CA ASN A 93 1.73 -13.62 -1.11
C ASN A 93 1.93 -13.88 0.39
N LYS A 94 3.10 -13.56 0.94
CA LYS A 94 3.37 -13.74 2.38
C LYS A 94 2.63 -12.71 3.23
N LEU A 95 2.54 -11.48 2.75
CA LEU A 95 2.04 -10.35 3.54
C LEU A 95 0.54 -10.07 3.35
N LEU A 96 -0.01 -10.37 2.17
CA LEU A 96 -1.30 -9.86 1.71
C LEU A 96 -2.17 -10.92 0.99
N SER A 97 -1.86 -12.23 1.05
CA SER A 97 -2.68 -13.26 0.39
C SER A 97 -4.17 -13.19 0.76
N ASN A 98 -4.45 -12.85 2.02
CA ASN A 98 -5.81 -12.79 2.56
C ASN A 98 -6.35 -11.34 2.61
N SER A 99 -5.65 -10.40 1.97
CA SER A 99 -6.12 -9.02 1.87
C SER A 99 -7.41 -8.97 1.03
N PRO A 100 -8.44 -8.22 1.46
CA PRO A 100 -9.61 -7.97 0.62
C PRO A 100 -9.29 -7.09 -0.58
N VAL A 101 -8.08 -6.53 -0.64
CA VAL A 101 -7.55 -5.74 -1.75
C VAL A 101 -6.49 -6.55 -2.46
N GLN A 102 -6.70 -6.84 -3.74
CA GLN A 102 -5.75 -7.55 -4.60
C GLN A 102 -5.50 -6.72 -5.85
N VAL A 103 -4.22 -6.51 -6.18
CA VAL A 103 -3.81 -5.83 -7.41
C VAL A 103 -3.03 -6.82 -8.25
N THR A 104 -3.40 -6.92 -9.52
CA THR A 104 -2.87 -7.88 -10.51
C THR A 104 -2.75 -7.17 -11.86
N ARG A 105 -2.16 -7.81 -12.87
CA ARG A 105 -2.11 -7.20 -14.20
C ARG A 105 -3.52 -6.96 -14.74
N GLY A 106 -3.77 -5.72 -15.16
CA GLY A 106 -5.03 -5.31 -15.76
C GLY A 106 -6.21 -5.24 -14.80
N LYS A 107 -6.04 -5.49 -13.48
CA LYS A 107 -7.17 -5.59 -12.55
C LYS A 107 -6.82 -5.21 -11.11
N VAL A 108 -7.76 -4.51 -10.45
CA VAL A 108 -7.79 -4.27 -9.01
C VAL A 108 -9.10 -4.80 -8.43
N LYS A 109 -9.03 -5.61 -7.37
CA LYS A 109 -10.18 -6.09 -6.60
C LYS A 109 -10.20 -5.47 -5.22
N ILE A 110 -11.35 -4.98 -4.79
CA ILE A 110 -11.58 -4.42 -3.45
C ILE A 110 -12.88 -5.02 -2.90
N GLY A 111 -12.76 -5.98 -1.99
CA GLY A 111 -13.89 -6.77 -1.51
C GLY A 111 -14.58 -7.50 -2.67
N ILE A 112 -15.85 -7.22 -2.89
CA ILE A 112 -16.64 -7.79 -3.99
C ILE A 112 -16.51 -7.02 -5.31
N ARG A 113 -15.94 -5.80 -5.29
CA ARG A 113 -15.84 -4.94 -6.47
C ARG A 113 -14.56 -5.24 -7.25
N GLU A 114 -14.67 -5.24 -8.57
CA GLU A 114 -13.53 -5.44 -9.47
C GLU A 114 -13.47 -4.28 -10.48
N PHE A 115 -12.27 -3.77 -10.68
CA PHE A 115 -11.94 -2.70 -11.62
C PHE A 115 -10.92 -3.25 -12.61
N SER A 116 -11.18 -3.07 -13.91
CA SER A 116 -10.30 -3.55 -14.98
C SER A 116 -9.70 -2.37 -15.73
N GLY A 117 -8.43 -2.49 -16.11
CA GLY A 117 -7.65 -1.44 -16.78
C GLY A 117 -6.17 -1.63 -16.55
N LYS A 118 -5.32 -1.21 -17.49
CA LYS A 118 -3.84 -1.28 -17.37
C LYS A 118 -3.24 -0.02 -16.75
N ASP A 119 -4.07 0.97 -16.46
CA ASP A 119 -3.73 2.31 -15.98
C ASP A 119 -4.24 2.57 -14.57
N LEU A 120 -4.61 1.53 -13.82
CA LEU A 120 -5.09 1.65 -12.45
C LEU A 120 -3.91 1.75 -11.48
N ALA A 121 -3.96 2.74 -10.60
CA ALA A 121 -3.05 2.95 -9.49
C ALA A 121 -3.78 2.69 -8.18
N CYS A 122 -3.17 1.94 -7.28
CA CYS A 122 -3.76 1.61 -5.99
C CYS A 122 -2.76 1.83 -4.87
N LEU A 123 -3.13 2.68 -3.92
CA LEU A 123 -2.40 2.92 -2.68
C LEU A 123 -3.26 2.43 -1.53
N PHE A 124 -2.73 1.59 -0.65
CA PHE A 124 -3.49 1.17 0.53
C PHE A 124 -2.61 0.68 1.68
N VAL A 125 -3.22 0.56 2.86
CA VAL A 125 -2.59 -0.01 4.07
C VAL A 125 -3.40 -1.17 4.63
N ARG A 126 -2.72 -2.20 5.13
CA ARG A 126 -3.31 -3.34 5.83
C ARG A 126 -2.57 -3.60 7.15
N PRO A 127 -3.23 -4.19 8.15
CA PRO A 127 -2.54 -4.67 9.34
C PRO A 127 -1.62 -5.84 8.95
N LEU A 128 -0.41 -5.86 9.51
CA LEU A 128 0.46 -7.04 9.38
C LEU A 128 -0.17 -8.20 10.16
N LYS A 129 -0.27 -9.36 9.49
CA LYS A 129 -0.83 -10.58 10.10
C LYS A 129 -0.07 -10.93 11.38
N ASN A 130 -0.80 -11.35 12.41
CA ASN A 130 -0.26 -11.76 13.72
C ASN A 130 0.54 -10.66 14.45
N SER A 131 0.34 -9.39 14.08
CA SER A 131 0.83 -8.24 14.82
C SER A 131 -0.33 -7.37 15.26
N ASP A 132 -0.22 -6.78 16.44
CA ASP A 132 -1.07 -5.70 16.92
C ASP A 132 -0.56 -4.32 16.47
N ARG A 133 0.74 -4.15 16.25
CA ARG A 133 1.37 -2.86 15.99
C ARG A 133 1.67 -2.55 14.53
N TYR A 134 2.12 -3.53 13.76
CA TYR A 134 2.75 -3.27 12.45
C TYR A 134 1.74 -3.31 11.30
N SER A 135 2.09 -2.61 10.23
CA SER A 135 1.27 -2.44 9.03
C SER A 135 2.06 -2.72 7.76
N VAL A 136 1.34 -3.06 6.70
CA VAL A 136 1.84 -3.21 5.34
C VAL A 136 1.20 -2.12 4.48
N GLY A 137 2.01 -1.17 4.03
CA GLY A 137 1.64 -0.20 3.00
C GLY A 137 1.89 -0.76 1.61
N VAL A 138 1.16 -0.26 0.63
CA VAL A 138 1.25 -0.74 -0.74
C VAL A 138 1.23 0.44 -1.70
N VAL A 139 2.20 0.44 -2.61
CA VAL A 139 2.33 1.34 -3.76
C VAL A 139 2.25 0.47 -5.01
N SER A 140 1.10 0.46 -5.66
CA SER A 140 0.80 -0.53 -6.69
C SER A 140 0.15 0.06 -7.93
N GLY A 141 0.17 -0.72 -9.00
CA GLY A 141 -0.58 -0.47 -10.21
C GLY A 141 -0.88 -1.76 -10.97
N SER A 142 -1.94 -1.73 -11.77
CA SER A 142 -2.36 -2.85 -12.62
C SER A 142 -1.54 -2.97 -13.92
N GLY A 143 -0.67 -2.01 -14.19
CA GLY A 143 0.27 -1.98 -15.31
C GLY A 143 1.20 -0.78 -15.17
N ILE A 144 2.19 -0.67 -16.07
CA ILE A 144 3.26 0.34 -15.95
C ILE A 144 2.72 1.78 -15.94
N VAL A 145 1.62 2.05 -16.64
CA VAL A 145 0.95 3.36 -16.61
C VAL A 145 0.41 3.63 -15.20
N GLY A 146 -0.37 2.69 -14.65
CA GLY A 146 -0.93 2.82 -13.29
C GLY A 146 0.15 2.92 -12.20
N MET A 147 1.22 2.16 -12.34
CA MET A 147 2.40 2.23 -11.47
C MET A 147 3.02 3.64 -11.46
N LYS A 148 3.31 4.21 -12.65
CA LYS A 148 3.88 5.56 -12.79
C LYS A 148 2.96 6.68 -12.27
N LEU A 149 1.64 6.48 -12.26
CA LEU A 149 0.71 7.45 -11.66
C LEU A 149 0.91 7.65 -10.14
N THR A 150 1.66 6.76 -9.49
CA THR A 150 2.02 6.88 -8.06
C THR A 150 3.26 7.73 -7.80
N ASP A 151 4.07 8.02 -8.81
CA ASP A 151 5.41 8.62 -8.65
C ASP A 151 5.36 9.97 -7.93
N ARG A 152 4.38 10.80 -8.30
CA ARG A 152 4.22 12.18 -7.79
C ARG A 152 3.21 12.29 -6.65
N ARG A 153 2.88 11.19 -5.96
CA ARG A 153 1.93 11.21 -4.84
C ARG A 153 2.65 11.48 -3.53
N LEU A 154 2.17 12.48 -2.82
CA LEU A 154 2.81 13.04 -1.62
C LEU A 154 2.39 12.31 -0.33
N TYR A 155 2.21 10.98 -0.38
CA TYR A 155 1.74 10.23 0.80
C TYR A 155 2.75 10.15 1.95
N LEU A 156 4.03 10.39 1.65
CA LEU A 156 5.08 10.52 2.66
C LEU A 156 5.15 11.93 3.26
N GLN A 157 4.61 12.95 2.59
CA GLN A 157 4.74 14.33 3.06
C GLN A 157 3.83 14.62 4.27
N PRO A 158 4.32 15.38 5.26
CA PRO A 158 3.48 15.97 6.29
C PRO A 158 2.32 16.78 5.67
N GLY A 159 1.16 16.81 6.34
CA GLY A 159 0.02 17.61 5.89
C GLY A 159 -0.87 17.01 4.80
N TYR A 160 -0.47 15.93 4.12
CA TYR A 160 -1.33 15.23 3.14
C TYR A 160 -1.99 13.99 3.76
N PRO A 161 -3.32 14.01 3.98
CA PRO A 161 -4.04 12.87 4.57
C PRO A 161 -4.48 11.89 3.48
N PHE A 162 -3.69 10.85 3.24
CA PHE A 162 -4.13 9.74 2.41
C PHE A 162 -5.02 8.79 3.25
N PRO A 163 -6.19 8.38 2.72
CA PRO A 163 -7.07 7.44 3.40
C PRO A 163 -6.42 6.05 3.48
N ASP A 164 -7.14 5.05 4.01
CA ASP A 164 -6.60 3.69 4.07
C ASP A 164 -6.41 3.08 2.69
N LEU A 165 -7.25 3.47 1.73
CA LEU A 165 -7.19 3.01 0.36
C LEU A 165 -7.60 4.14 -0.59
N MET A 166 -6.87 4.24 -1.69
CA MET A 166 -7.18 5.09 -2.83
C MET A 166 -6.91 4.32 -4.12
N LEU A 167 -7.92 4.22 -4.98
CA LEU A 167 -7.87 3.68 -6.33
C LEU A 167 -8.16 4.80 -7.33
N PHE A 168 -7.28 4.97 -8.31
CA PHE A 168 -7.41 6.00 -9.34
C PHE A 168 -6.82 5.51 -10.66
N ASN A 169 -7.19 6.14 -11.77
CA ASN A 169 -6.72 5.80 -13.11
C ASN A 169 -6.02 6.98 -13.79
N SER A 170 -5.66 6.83 -15.06
CA SER A 170 -4.95 7.87 -15.82
C SER A 170 -5.76 9.16 -16.00
N GLU A 171 -7.09 9.11 -15.94
CA GLU A 171 -7.91 10.32 -16.02
C GLU A 171 -7.62 11.29 -14.87
N PHE A 172 -7.02 10.82 -13.77
CA PHE A 172 -6.64 11.68 -12.66
C PHE A 172 -5.69 12.79 -13.11
N THR A 173 -4.81 12.54 -14.08
CA THR A 173 -3.82 13.54 -14.52
C THR A 173 -4.42 14.68 -15.31
N SER A 174 -5.53 14.44 -16.03
CA SER A 174 -6.17 15.44 -16.88
C SER A 174 -7.46 16.01 -16.29
N LYS A 175 -8.20 15.21 -15.51
CA LYS A 175 -9.53 15.53 -14.98
C LYS A 175 -9.58 15.58 -13.45
N GLY A 176 -8.44 15.42 -12.78
CA GLY A 176 -8.34 15.51 -11.32
C GLY A 176 -9.18 14.46 -10.60
N ILE A 177 -10.12 14.90 -9.76
CA ILE A 177 -10.92 14.01 -8.90
C ILE A 177 -11.77 13.02 -9.71
N GLU A 178 -12.10 13.32 -10.97
CA GLU A 178 -12.87 12.41 -11.81
C GLU A 178 -12.14 11.09 -12.08
N GLY A 179 -10.80 11.08 -12.03
CA GLY A 179 -10.01 9.86 -12.17
C GLY A 179 -9.89 9.04 -10.87
N VAL A 180 -10.50 9.47 -9.76
CA VAL A 180 -10.58 8.68 -8.52
C VAL A 180 -11.77 7.73 -8.64
N LEU A 181 -11.47 6.42 -8.65
CA LEU A 181 -12.48 5.36 -8.76
C LEU A 181 -12.97 4.91 -7.39
N SER A 182 -12.10 4.97 -6.38
CA SER A 182 -12.48 4.74 -4.99
C SER A 182 -11.51 5.41 -4.03
N ALA A 183 -12.03 5.90 -2.91
CA ALA A 183 -11.24 6.32 -1.76
C ALA A 183 -12.02 6.02 -0.48
N GLY A 184 -11.33 5.58 0.57
CA GLY A 184 -12.01 5.26 1.81
C GLY A 184 -11.16 4.65 2.92
N TYR A 185 -11.84 4.38 4.02
CA TYR A 185 -11.31 3.78 5.24
C TYR A 185 -11.92 2.39 5.42
N PHE A 186 -11.10 1.40 5.77
CA PHE A 186 -11.62 0.11 6.20
C PHE A 186 -12.38 0.27 7.53
N GLY A 187 -13.30 -0.65 7.80
CA GLY A 187 -14.02 -0.71 9.08
C GLY A 187 -13.07 -0.88 10.26
N LEU A 188 -13.58 -0.75 11.49
CA LEU A 188 -12.79 -0.98 12.70
C LEU A 188 -12.18 -2.39 12.75
N ASN A 189 -12.84 -3.38 12.13
CA ASN A 189 -12.33 -4.74 11.98
C ASN A 189 -11.45 -4.95 10.73
N TRP A 190 -10.98 -3.86 10.11
CA TRP A 190 -10.23 -3.86 8.84
C TRP A 190 -10.97 -4.48 7.64
N SER A 191 -12.29 -4.64 7.68
CA SER A 191 -13.06 -5.14 6.53
C SER A 191 -13.43 -4.03 5.55
N VAL A 192 -13.68 -4.40 4.29
CA VAL A 192 -14.25 -3.48 3.28
C VAL A 192 -15.73 -3.27 3.56
N ASP A 193 -16.48 -4.32 3.92
CA ASP A 193 -17.94 -4.29 4.06
C ASP A 193 -18.42 -3.38 5.21
N LYS A 194 -17.65 -3.30 6.31
CA LYS A 194 -17.92 -2.38 7.42
C LYS A 194 -17.13 -1.07 7.32
N GLY A 195 -16.50 -0.83 6.18
CA GLY A 195 -15.72 0.39 5.93
C GLY A 195 -16.54 1.50 5.30
N GLU A 196 -15.93 2.68 5.23
CA GLU A 196 -16.51 3.87 4.62
C GLU A 196 -15.75 4.16 3.33
N PHE A 197 -16.39 3.92 2.20
CA PHE A 197 -15.79 4.08 0.88
C PHE A 197 -16.70 4.89 -0.02
N VAL A 198 -16.10 5.82 -0.75
CA VAL A 198 -16.72 6.44 -1.91
C VAL A 198 -16.35 5.61 -3.14
N TRP A 199 -17.34 5.33 -3.99
CA TRP A 199 -17.19 4.53 -5.21
C TRP A 199 -17.67 5.33 -6.41
N LYS A 200 -16.99 5.19 -7.54
CA LYS A 200 -17.42 5.67 -8.85
C LYS A 200 -17.66 4.50 -9.80
#